data_AF-X1TP81-F1
#
_entry.id   AF-X1TP81-F1
#
_cell.length_a   1.000
_cell.length_b   1.000
_cell.length_c   1.000
_cell.angle_alpha   90.00
_cell.angle_beta   90.00
_cell.angle_gamma   90.00
#
_symmetry.space_group_name_H-M   'P 1'
#
loop_
_entity.id
_entity.type
_entity.pdbx_description
1 polymer ?
#
loop_
_entity_poly.entity_id
_entity_poly.type
_entity_poly.pdbx_seq_one_letter_code
_entity_poly.pdbx_strand_id
1 'polypeptide(L)'
;ADTKKVDKPELKGKLAEELRAIGECQWGLSRLREHIADLLVASAALDRRGKVTQQDYRLLIKLLAPMRIESLVTDKQELESQRYLASNQLAILTQFFTYGSFTLEQLARDYHLSQGQCYKVMSRYTREWEIVAKNPTTYAPSEELRKRLKGVKL
;
A
#
# COMPACT_ATOMS: atom_id res chain seq x y z
N ALA A 1 -16.06 15.89 -18.60
CA ALA A 1 -14.90 16.74 -18.27
C ALA A 1 -14.01 16.80 -19.50
N ASP A 2 -13.55 17.99 -19.92
CA ASP A 2 -12.75 18.17 -21.14
C ASP A 2 -11.26 18.21 -20.77
N THR A 3 -10.63 17.04 -20.68
CA THR A 3 -9.22 16.88 -20.29
C THR A 3 -8.25 17.54 -21.28
N LYS A 4 -8.68 17.84 -22.51
CA LYS A 4 -7.86 18.52 -23.54
C LYS A 4 -7.62 19.99 -23.21
N LYS A 5 -8.42 20.58 -22.32
CA LYS A 5 -8.31 21.98 -21.88
C LYS A 5 -7.44 22.17 -20.65
N VAL A 6 -6.83 21.11 -20.13
CA VAL A 6 -6.00 21.16 -18.93
C VAL A 6 -4.53 21.04 -19.30
N ASP A 7 -3.72 21.96 -18.78
CA ASP A 7 -2.28 21.92 -18.96
C ASP A 7 -1.70 20.65 -18.32
N LYS A 8 -0.88 19.89 -19.07
CA LYS A 8 -0.17 18.73 -18.54
C LYS A 8 0.84 19.18 -17.48
N PRO A 9 0.82 18.62 -16.26
CA PRO A 9 1.70 19.05 -15.20
C PRO A 9 3.14 18.57 -15.43
N GLU A 10 4.11 19.36 -15.00
CA GLU A 10 5.45 18.85 -14.79
C GLU A 10 5.49 18.01 -13.51
N LEU A 11 5.85 16.74 -13.62
CA LEU A 11 5.94 15.81 -12.49
C LEU A 11 7.22 16.05 -11.67
N LYS A 12 7.33 17.21 -11.02
CA LYS A 12 8.47 17.64 -10.20
C LYS A 12 8.03 17.98 -8.76
N GLY A 13 8.97 17.85 -7.83
CA GLY A 13 8.79 18.24 -6.42
C GLY A 13 8.22 17.12 -5.54
N LYS A 14 8.14 17.37 -4.23
CA LYS A 14 7.89 16.34 -3.21
C LYS A 14 6.61 15.53 -3.42
N LEU A 15 5.51 16.19 -3.81
CA LEU A 15 4.22 15.51 -4.02
C LEU A 15 4.24 14.63 -5.28
N ALA A 16 4.99 15.04 -6.32
CA ALA A 16 5.16 14.22 -7.50
C ALA A 16 5.99 12.97 -7.17
N GLU A 17 7.09 13.14 -6.41
CA GLU A 17 7.91 12.00 -5.95
C GLU A 17 7.12 11.02 -5.07
N GLU A 18 6.23 11.52 -4.21
CA GLU A 18 5.37 10.66 -3.39
C GLU A 18 4.37 9.86 -4.25
N LEU A 19 3.75 10.48 -5.26
CA LEU A 19 2.90 9.78 -6.22
C LEU A 19 3.67 8.74 -7.04
N ARG A 20 4.90 9.07 -7.47
CA ARG A 20 5.77 8.11 -8.16
C ARG A 20 6.05 6.91 -7.26
N ALA A 21 6.46 7.13 -6.01
CA ALA A 21 6.73 6.05 -5.08
C ALA A 21 5.50 5.13 -4.83
N ILE A 22 4.28 5.70 -4.81
CA ILE A 22 3.04 4.90 -4.74
C ILE A 22 2.84 4.09 -6.03
N GLY A 23 2.97 4.74 -7.19
CA GLY A 23 2.74 4.12 -8.49
C GLY A 23 3.75 3.02 -8.82
N GLU A 24 5.02 3.18 -8.42
CA GLU A 24 6.10 2.20 -8.66
C GLU A 24 5.81 0.83 -8.05
N CYS A 25 4.94 0.78 -7.03
CA CYS A 25 4.51 -0.47 -6.41
C CYS A 25 3.65 -1.34 -7.36
N GLN A 26 3.05 -0.77 -8.41
CA GLN A 26 2.11 -1.46 -9.31
C GLN A 26 2.41 -1.25 -10.80
N TRP A 27 3.06 -0.14 -11.17
CA TRP A 27 3.25 0.26 -12.55
C TRP A 27 4.73 0.27 -12.93
N GLY A 28 5.02 -0.18 -14.15
CA GLY A 28 6.33 0.04 -14.77
C GLY A 28 6.57 1.52 -15.11
N LEU A 29 7.83 1.87 -15.35
CA LEU A 29 8.28 3.26 -15.53
C LEU A 29 7.51 4.05 -16.60
N SER A 30 7.17 3.42 -17.74
CA SER A 30 6.42 4.07 -18.82
C SER A 30 4.98 4.42 -18.39
N ARG A 31 4.27 3.43 -17.82
CA ARG A 31 2.90 3.59 -17.30
C ARG A 31 2.85 4.64 -16.22
N LEU A 32 3.88 4.72 -15.37
CA LEU A 32 3.96 5.70 -14.30
C LEU A 32 4.02 7.14 -14.80
N ARG A 33 4.80 7.39 -15.86
CA ARG A 33 4.92 8.74 -16.46
C ARG A 33 3.62 9.18 -17.12
N GLU A 34 2.93 8.26 -17.79
CA GLU A 34 1.68 8.55 -18.50
C GLU A 34 0.49 8.65 -17.53
N HIS A 35 0.26 7.62 -16.71
CA HIS A 35 -0.92 7.53 -15.86
C HIS A 35 -0.96 8.60 -14.77
N ILE A 36 0.17 8.93 -14.13
CA ILE A 36 0.16 9.98 -13.10
C ILE A 36 -0.24 11.33 -13.71
N ALA A 37 0.31 11.68 -14.87
CA ALA A 37 -0.03 12.93 -15.54
C ALA A 37 -1.50 12.96 -15.98
N ASP A 38 -1.99 11.86 -16.55
CA ASP A 38 -3.37 11.76 -17.02
C ASP A 38 -4.39 11.77 -15.87
N LEU A 39 -4.08 11.12 -14.74
CA LEU A 39 -4.92 11.15 -13.54
C LEU A 39 -4.98 12.57 -12.93
N LEU A 40 -3.87 13.30 -12.90
CA LEU A 40 -3.84 14.68 -12.42
C LEU A 40 -4.66 15.61 -13.30
N VAL A 41 -4.52 15.45 -14.62
CA VAL A 41 -5.33 16.17 -15.61
C VAL A 41 -6.81 15.85 -15.46
N ALA A 42 -7.15 14.57 -15.28
CA ALA A 42 -8.53 14.15 -15.07
C ALA A 42 -9.11 14.76 -13.79
N SER A 43 -8.37 14.75 -12.68
CA SER A 43 -8.75 15.37 -11.41
C SER A 43 -9.07 16.87 -11.59
N ALA A 44 -8.18 17.62 -12.24
CA ALA A 44 -8.41 19.04 -12.49
C ALA A 44 -9.61 19.28 -13.44
N ALA A 45 -9.77 18.44 -14.46
CA ALA A 45 -10.86 18.55 -15.42
C ALA A 45 -12.23 18.25 -14.80
N LEU A 46 -12.31 17.36 -13.80
CA LEU A 46 -13.54 17.08 -13.05
C LEU A 46 -14.05 18.33 -12.34
N ASP A 47 -13.14 19.13 -11.79
CA ASP A 47 -13.45 20.43 -11.17
C ASP A 47 -13.57 21.59 -12.17
N ARG A 48 -13.56 21.29 -13.48
CA ARG A 48 -13.58 22.27 -14.58
C ARG A 48 -12.42 23.28 -14.52
N ARG A 49 -11.29 22.89 -13.90
CA ARG A 49 -10.07 23.70 -13.84
C ARG A 49 -9.20 23.43 -15.07
N GLY A 50 -8.60 24.48 -15.63
CA GLY A 50 -7.63 24.38 -16.72
C GLY A 50 -6.20 24.05 -16.28
N LYS A 51 -5.94 23.97 -14.96
CA LYS A 51 -4.61 23.70 -14.41
C LYS A 51 -4.68 22.75 -13.23
N VAL A 52 -3.69 21.86 -13.18
CA VAL A 52 -3.43 20.99 -12.03
C VAL A 52 -2.86 21.82 -10.88
N THR A 53 -3.34 21.55 -9.67
CA THR A 53 -2.93 22.21 -8.44
C THR A 53 -2.42 21.18 -7.43
N GLN A 54 -1.81 21.63 -6.33
CA GLN A 54 -1.38 20.71 -5.26
C GLN A 54 -2.54 19.88 -4.64
N GLN A 55 -3.79 20.35 -4.75
CA GLN A 55 -4.94 19.60 -4.25
C GLN A 55 -5.14 18.30 -5.02
N ASP A 56 -4.93 18.32 -6.34
CA ASP A 56 -5.00 17.13 -7.20
C ASP A 56 -3.98 16.07 -6.78
N TYR A 57 -2.74 16.51 -6.52
CA TYR A 57 -1.69 15.61 -6.04
C TYR A 57 -2.06 14.97 -4.71
N ARG A 58 -2.54 15.77 -3.74
CA ARG A 58 -2.96 15.26 -2.43
C ARG A 58 -4.15 14.32 -2.53
N LEU A 59 -5.09 14.59 -3.45
CA LEU A 59 -6.22 13.71 -3.72
C LEU A 59 -5.72 12.37 -4.26
N LEU A 60 -4.89 12.38 -5.30
CA LEU A 60 -4.35 11.15 -5.87
C LEU A 60 -3.49 10.37 -4.89
N ILE A 61 -2.69 11.02 -4.04
CA ILE A 61 -1.91 10.33 -2.98
C ILE A 61 -2.85 9.53 -2.07
N LYS A 62 -3.98 10.11 -1.68
CA LYS A 62 -4.99 9.42 -0.86
C LYS A 62 -5.67 8.28 -1.61
N LEU A 63 -6.08 8.52 -2.86
CA LEU A 63 -6.79 7.53 -3.66
C LEU A 63 -5.90 6.34 -4.06
N LEU A 64 -4.61 6.58 -4.27
CA LEU A 64 -3.66 5.54 -4.67
C LEU A 64 -2.95 4.89 -3.48
N ALA A 65 -3.08 5.42 -2.26
CA ALA A 65 -2.47 4.82 -1.05
C ALA A 65 -2.76 3.31 -0.88
N PRO A 66 -3.97 2.79 -1.19
CA PRO A 66 -4.24 1.35 -1.13
C PRO A 66 -3.31 0.47 -1.98
N MET A 67 -2.74 1.00 -3.08
CA MET A 67 -1.80 0.26 -3.93
C MET A 67 -0.55 -0.23 -3.19
N ARG A 68 -0.18 0.45 -2.10
CA ARG A 68 0.93 0.02 -1.24
C ARG A 68 0.56 -1.26 -0.47
N ILE A 69 -0.68 -1.36 0.00
CA ILE A 69 -1.19 -2.60 0.61
C ILE A 69 -1.27 -3.70 -0.44
N GLU A 70 -1.81 -3.39 -1.62
CA GLU A 70 -1.89 -4.36 -2.72
C GLU A 70 -0.51 -4.93 -3.06
N SER A 71 0.56 -4.11 -3.07
CA SER A 71 1.93 -4.57 -3.32
C SER A 71 2.51 -5.49 -2.23
N LEU A 72 1.93 -5.48 -1.03
CA LEU A 72 2.32 -6.35 0.07
C LEU A 72 1.56 -7.68 0.05
N VAL A 73 0.34 -7.66 -0.48
CA VAL A 73 -0.56 -8.83 -0.45
C VAL A 73 -0.76 -9.47 -1.81
N THR A 74 -0.13 -8.96 -2.86
CA THR A 74 -0.24 -9.49 -4.22
C THR A 74 1.11 -9.98 -4.71
N ASP A 75 1.21 -11.28 -4.94
CA ASP A 75 2.37 -11.88 -5.58
C ASP A 75 2.17 -11.94 -7.09
N LYS A 76 3.16 -11.44 -7.83
CA LYS A 76 3.20 -11.52 -9.29
C LYS A 76 4.28 -12.52 -9.68
N GLN A 77 3.86 -13.70 -10.13
CA GLN A 77 4.77 -14.78 -10.52
C GLN A 77 5.21 -14.68 -11.99
N GLU A 78 4.45 -13.96 -12.82
CA GLU A 78 4.65 -13.87 -14.27
C GLU A 78 4.49 -12.42 -14.77
N LEU A 79 5.10 -12.09 -15.92
CA LEU A 79 5.23 -10.71 -16.41
C LEU A 79 3.89 -9.98 -16.67
N GLU A 80 2.86 -10.67 -17.17
CA GLU A 80 1.52 -10.09 -17.44
C GLU A 80 0.37 -11.04 -17.05
N SER A 81 0.65 -12.04 -16.23
CA SER A 81 -0.28 -13.14 -15.90
C SER A 81 -0.60 -13.16 -14.40
N GLN A 82 -1.01 -14.31 -13.88
CA GLN A 82 -1.76 -14.50 -12.64
C GLN A 82 -1.16 -13.76 -11.44
N ARG A 83 -2.05 -13.06 -10.75
CA ARG A 83 -1.78 -12.41 -9.47
C ARG A 83 -2.38 -13.27 -8.37
N TYR A 84 -1.58 -13.61 -7.38
CA TYR A 84 -2.01 -14.39 -6.24
C TYR A 84 -2.15 -13.51 -5.01
N LEU A 85 -3.28 -13.62 -4.33
CA LEU A 85 -3.48 -12.94 -3.05
C LEU A 85 -2.77 -13.72 -1.94
N ALA A 86 -1.75 -13.12 -1.33
CA ALA A 86 -1.08 -13.59 -0.13
C ALA A 86 -2.02 -13.45 1.08
N SER A 87 -3.00 -14.36 1.16
CA SER A 87 -4.13 -14.28 2.10
C SER A 87 -3.68 -14.24 3.57
N ASN A 88 -2.61 -14.97 3.91
CA ASN A 88 -2.03 -14.91 5.26
C ASN A 88 -1.42 -13.54 5.57
N GLN A 89 -0.70 -12.94 4.62
CA GLN A 89 -0.12 -11.61 4.81
C GLN A 89 -1.20 -10.54 4.95
N LEU A 90 -2.29 -10.65 4.18
CA LEU A 90 -3.46 -9.79 4.34
C LEU A 90 -4.09 -9.93 5.73
N ALA A 91 -4.29 -11.16 6.20
CA ALA A 91 -4.81 -11.41 7.55
C ALA A 91 -3.94 -10.79 8.65
N ILE A 92 -2.62 -10.95 8.55
CA ILE A 92 -1.68 -10.38 9.53
C ILE A 92 -1.69 -8.83 9.48
N LEU A 93 -1.77 -8.24 8.29
CA LEU A 93 -1.92 -6.78 8.14
C LEU A 93 -3.21 -6.28 8.79
N THR A 94 -4.34 -6.99 8.64
CA THR A 94 -5.60 -6.64 9.30
C THR A 94 -5.44 -6.58 10.82
N GLN A 95 -4.72 -7.54 11.41
CA GLN A 95 -4.43 -7.55 12.86
C GLN A 95 -3.64 -6.32 13.27
N PHE A 96 -2.62 -5.96 12.49
CA PHE A 96 -1.83 -4.76 12.73
C PHE A 96 -2.64 -3.47 12.65
N PHE A 97 -3.47 -3.31 11.61
CA PHE A 97 -4.28 -2.10 11.48
C PHE A 97 -5.37 -2.00 12.56
N THR A 98 -5.82 -3.13 13.10
CA THR A 98 -6.81 -3.16 14.20
C THR A 98 -6.18 -2.84 15.56
N TYR A 99 -5.02 -3.42 15.87
CA TYR A 99 -4.47 -3.40 17.23
C TYR A 99 -3.12 -2.67 17.37
N GLY A 100 -2.46 -2.31 16.27
CA GLY A 100 -1.10 -1.72 16.23
C GLY A 100 0.02 -2.71 16.54
N SER A 101 -0.18 -3.57 17.53
CA SER A 101 0.62 -4.77 17.79
C SER A 101 -0.33 -5.85 18.28
N PHE A 102 -0.04 -7.12 17.99
CA PHE A 102 -0.94 -8.21 18.35
C PHE A 102 -0.16 -9.38 18.92
N THR A 103 -0.82 -10.15 19.79
CA THR A 103 -0.21 -11.35 20.37
C THR A 103 -0.46 -12.57 19.47
N LEU A 104 0.39 -13.58 19.58
CA LEU A 104 0.19 -14.87 18.91
C LEU A 104 -1.13 -15.53 19.33
N GLU A 105 -1.50 -15.38 20.60
CA GLU A 105 -2.78 -15.87 21.13
C GLU A 105 -3.97 -15.15 20.50
N GLN A 106 -3.89 -13.83 20.34
CA GLN A 106 -4.93 -13.03 19.70
C GLN A 106 -5.11 -13.42 18.24
N LEU A 107 -4.01 -13.56 17.49
CA LEU A 107 -4.03 -14.04 16.11
C LEU A 107 -4.68 -15.43 16.01
N ALA A 108 -4.33 -16.35 16.92
CA ALA A 108 -4.91 -17.68 16.97
C ALA A 108 -6.42 -17.66 17.24
N ARG A 109 -6.85 -16.79 18.15
CA ARG A 109 -8.26 -16.60 18.50
C ARG A 109 -9.08 -16.03 17.34
N ASP A 110 -8.60 -14.97 16.71
CA ASP A 110 -9.32 -14.22 15.67
C ASP A 110 -9.51 -15.04 14.38
N TYR A 111 -8.58 -15.96 14.09
CA TYR A 111 -8.64 -16.82 12.90
C TYR A 111 -9.01 -18.27 13.19
N HIS A 112 -9.38 -18.59 14.44
CA HIS A 112 -9.76 -19.93 14.86
C HIS A 112 -8.70 -21.01 14.53
N LEU A 113 -7.42 -20.69 14.75
CA LEU A 113 -6.29 -21.59 14.54
C LEU A 113 -5.57 -21.89 15.86
N SER A 114 -4.76 -22.95 15.89
CA SER A 114 -3.86 -23.19 17.03
C SER A 114 -2.71 -22.19 17.03
N GLN A 115 -2.20 -21.81 18.22
CA GLN A 115 -1.01 -20.95 18.34
C GLN A 115 0.20 -21.53 17.59
N GLY A 116 0.35 -22.86 17.56
CA GLY A 116 1.40 -23.53 16.80
C GLY A 116 1.28 -23.34 15.28
N GLN A 117 0.07 -23.34 14.73
CA GLN A 117 -0.17 -23.02 13.31
C GLN A 117 0.12 -21.55 13.03
N CYS A 118 -0.36 -20.64 13.88
CA CYS A 118 -0.08 -19.21 13.75
C CYS A 118 1.43 -18.92 13.81
N TYR A 119 2.17 -19.59 14.71
CA TYR A 119 3.62 -19.44 14.81
C TYR A 119 4.32 -19.88 13.52
N LYS A 120 3.92 -21.02 12.94
CA LYS A 120 4.43 -21.50 11.64
C LYS A 120 4.13 -20.57 10.48
N VAL A 121 3.01 -19.85 10.52
CA VAL A 121 2.67 -18.83 9.52
C VAL A 121 3.57 -17.62 9.72
N MET A 122 3.61 -17.07 10.94
CA MET A 122 4.43 -15.90 11.28
C MET A 122 5.92 -16.12 11.00
N SER A 123 6.44 -17.33 11.20
CA SER A 123 7.85 -17.65 10.91
C SER A 123 8.24 -17.53 9.44
N ARG A 124 7.27 -17.40 8.52
CA ARG A 124 7.52 -17.16 7.08
C ARG A 124 7.70 -15.68 6.73
N TYR A 125 7.32 -14.78 7.64
CA TYR A 125 7.28 -13.33 7.42
C TYR A 125 8.20 -12.57 8.38
N THR A 126 9.37 -13.13 8.66
CA THR A 126 10.33 -12.58 9.64
C THR A 126 11.03 -11.30 9.19
N ARG A 127 10.92 -10.94 7.90
CA ARG A 127 11.41 -9.64 7.38
C ARG A 127 10.43 -8.52 7.69
N GLU A 128 9.14 -8.84 7.62
CA GLU A 128 8.05 -7.89 7.78
C GLU A 128 7.61 -7.74 9.24
N TRP A 129 7.75 -8.79 10.05
CA TRP A 129 7.25 -8.83 11.42
C TRP A 129 8.33 -9.25 12.41
N GLU A 130 8.38 -8.53 13.54
CA GLU A 130 9.34 -8.74 14.62
C GLU A 130 8.64 -9.11 15.93
N ILE A 131 9.29 -9.94 16.75
CA ILE A 131 8.82 -10.28 18.09
C ILE A 131 9.32 -9.19 19.05
N VAL A 132 8.40 -8.40 19.60
CA VAL A 132 8.72 -7.31 20.54
C VAL A 132 8.58 -7.73 22.01
N ALA A 133 7.85 -8.81 22.28
CA ALA A 133 7.75 -9.43 23.60
C ALA A 133 7.57 -10.94 23.47
N LYS A 134 8.04 -11.72 24.45
CA LYS A 134 7.95 -13.20 24.43
C LYS A 134 6.87 -13.76 25.35
N ASN A 135 6.41 -13.00 26.34
CA ASN A 135 5.40 -13.43 27.32
C ASN A 135 4.34 -12.32 27.54
N PRO A 136 3.23 -12.32 26.80
CA PRO A 136 2.93 -13.20 25.66
C PRO A 136 3.75 -12.86 24.42
N THR A 137 3.93 -13.83 23.51
CA THR A 137 4.60 -13.60 22.22
C THR A 137 3.82 -12.54 21.43
N THR A 138 4.44 -11.37 21.24
CA THR A 138 3.80 -10.19 20.65
C THR A 138 4.57 -9.77 19.41
N TYR A 139 3.83 -9.51 18.32
CA TYR A 139 4.37 -9.09 17.04
C TYR A 139 4.08 -7.62 16.77
N ALA A 140 5.05 -6.96 16.15
CA ALA A 140 4.93 -5.61 15.61
C ALA A 140 5.51 -5.58 14.19
N PRO A 141 5.14 -4.59 13.35
CA PRO A 141 5.76 -4.43 12.04
C PRO A 141 7.21 -3.95 12.19
N SER A 142 8.10 -4.52 11.39
CA SER A 142 9.49 -4.06 11.27
C SER A 142 9.57 -2.63 10.75
N GLU A 143 10.71 -1.96 10.94
CA GLU A 143 10.91 -0.61 10.39
C GLU A 143 10.72 -0.55 8.86
N GLU A 144 11.11 -1.61 8.16
CA GLU A 144 10.94 -1.72 6.70
C GLU A 144 9.46 -1.76 6.34
N LEU A 145 8.67 -2.60 7.02
CA LEU A 145 7.22 -2.66 6.80
C LEU A 145 6.56 -1.32 7.14
N ARG A 146 6.95 -0.66 8.23
CA ARG A 146 6.43 0.68 8.60
C ARG A 146 6.73 1.72 7.53
N LYS A 147 7.93 1.70 6.94
CA LYS A 147 8.30 2.62 5.84
C LYS A 147 7.42 2.39 4.62
N ARG A 148 7.17 1.12 4.24
CA ARG A 148 6.29 0.75 3.12
C ARG A 148 4.84 1.16 3.36
N LEU A 149 4.35 1.01 4.59
CA LEU A 149 2.99 1.37 5.01
C LEU A 149 2.79 2.87 5.30
N LYS A 150 3.84 3.69 5.26
CA LYS A 150 3.78 5.10 5.65
C LYS A 150 2.73 5.86 4.84
N GLY A 151 1.73 6.44 5.52
CA GLY A 151 0.69 7.24 4.87
C GLY A 151 -0.53 6.43 4.39
N VAL A 152 -0.51 5.10 4.53
CA VAL A 152 -1.73 4.30 4.42
C VAL A 152 -2.55 4.51 5.68
N LYS A 153 -3.73 5.13 5.54
CA LYS A 153 -4.80 5.08 6.53
C LYS A 153 -5.87 4.16 5.96
N LEU A 154 -6.13 3.04 6.62
CA LEU A 154 -7.32 2.23 6.34
C LEU A 154 -8.54 2.93 6.91
#